data_AF-A0A1I1V9L4-F1
#
_entry.id   AF-A0A1I1V9L4-F1
#
_cell.length_a   1.000
_cell.length_b   1.000
_cell.length_c   1.000
_cell.angle_alpha   90.00
_cell.angle_beta   90.00
_cell.angle_gamma   90.00
#
_symmetry.space_group_name_H-M   'P 1'
#
loop_
_entity.id
_entity.type
_entity.pdbx_description
1 polymer ?
#
loop_
_entity_poly.entity_id
_entity_poly.type
_entity_poly.pdbx_seq_one_letter_code
_entity_poly.pdbx_strand_id
1 'polypeptide(L)'
;MTLFLVPKSGSRGDRGSPKRWLAIGWRIGGLSMHEPWQGEDAAHGTSSRVHAVLHRRLQEAAERENSKNAMQAEVGRQTSEAAPSQYQFPFLPVMASAMPTQWTRTSLFSNLKKGERRTLKNQVLEGRSDCLVRMSGEELDMYDNDVFLHTIQLAQGAFPGERVYFERSSFLRAIGRGSDLSSESYRRLHESMERLTSATIFVQGQMGGESFRLIDKLRWGVSGQYSIEMDAEIVSIFANEYLAFIDMDVRMRLKSPLAKYLQNYIAGHKVGGHGIGCDKLRVWSGSRGRARDFNCRALPSALSELENEGVIRDWSIGGDIVRWTRIPHVRSRRL
;
A
#
# COMPACT_ATOMS: atom_id res chain seq x y z
N MET A 1 10.45 45.90 -2.43
CA MET A 1 10.52 47.30 -1.96
C MET A 1 10.24 47.27 -0.46
N THR A 2 11.23 46.82 0.32
CA THR A 2 12.20 47.62 1.11
C THR A 2 11.65 47.95 2.51
N LEU A 3 11.99 47.11 3.51
CA LEU A 3 12.76 47.40 4.75
C LEU A 3 12.10 48.42 5.71
N PHE A 4 12.05 48.23 7.04
CA PHE A 4 13.17 47.99 7.96
C PHE A 4 12.71 47.38 9.31
N LEU A 5 13.54 46.52 9.89
CA LEU A 5 13.68 46.37 11.34
C LEU A 5 15.18 46.47 11.67
N VAL A 6 15.53 47.44 12.51
CA VAL A 6 16.89 47.67 13.05
C VAL A 6 16.98 47.04 14.45
N PRO A 7 18.13 46.44 14.83
CA PRO A 7 18.25 45.66 16.06
C PRO A 7 18.67 46.51 17.26
N LYS A 8 18.39 46.03 18.48
CA LYS A 8 19.12 46.43 19.68
C LYS A 8 19.93 45.25 20.22
N SER A 9 21.21 45.56 20.40
CA SER A 9 22.30 44.74 20.88
C SER A 9 22.45 44.77 22.40
N GLY A 10 23.10 43.73 22.93
CA GLY A 10 23.75 43.68 24.25
C GLY A 10 22.87 43.09 25.36
N SER A 11 23.33 42.20 26.25
CA SER A 11 24.67 41.66 26.48
C SER A 11 24.60 40.55 27.54
N ARG A 12 25.52 39.56 27.43
CA ARG A 12 26.12 38.73 28.51
C ARG A 12 25.25 37.68 29.23
N GLY A 13 25.83 36.48 29.37
CA GLY A 13 25.77 35.73 30.63
C GLY A 13 25.16 34.33 30.59
N ASP A 14 25.84 33.41 29.92
CA ASP A 14 26.28 32.09 30.41
C ASP A 14 25.44 31.24 31.43
N ARG A 15 25.33 29.95 31.08
CA ARG A 15 25.19 28.72 31.90
C ARG A 15 23.87 28.37 32.64
N GLY A 16 23.27 27.23 32.22
CA GLY A 16 22.64 26.26 33.13
C GLY A 16 21.28 25.66 32.70
N SER A 17 21.28 24.52 32.00
CA SER A 17 20.13 23.60 31.82
C SER A 17 19.67 22.96 33.16
N PRO A 18 18.66 22.06 33.16
CA PRO A 18 17.25 22.21 32.79
C PRO A 18 16.32 21.86 33.99
N LYS A 19 15.07 22.36 34.05
CA LYS A 19 14.10 21.86 35.04
C LYS A 19 12.75 21.47 34.42
N ARG A 20 12.33 20.30 34.90
CA ARG A 20 11.16 19.49 34.58
C ARG A 20 9.85 20.21 34.89
N TRP A 21 8.84 19.76 34.16
CA TRP A 21 7.41 19.98 34.27
C TRP A 21 6.85 19.80 35.69
N LEU A 22 5.92 20.68 36.06
CA LEU A 22 4.92 20.46 37.11
C LEU A 22 3.56 20.97 36.59
N ALA A 23 2.55 20.10 36.70
CA ALA A 23 1.15 20.37 36.43
C ALA A 23 0.50 21.11 37.61
N ILE A 24 -0.40 22.06 37.34
CA ILE A 24 -1.36 22.56 38.34
C ILE A 24 -2.69 22.91 37.62
N GLY A 25 -3.78 22.28 38.06
CA GLY A 25 -5.16 22.55 37.62
C GLY A 25 -5.76 23.80 38.27
N TRP A 26 -6.93 24.23 37.78
CA TRP A 26 -7.61 25.43 38.29
C TRP A 26 -9.05 25.18 38.75
N ARG A 27 -9.34 25.87 39.86
CA ARG A 27 -10.55 25.91 40.69
C ARG A 27 -11.74 26.61 40.02
N ILE A 28 -12.92 26.25 40.52
CA ILE A 28 -14.21 26.89 40.24
C ILE A 28 -14.52 27.93 41.34
N GLY A 29 -15.05 29.10 40.96
CA GLY A 29 -15.58 30.14 41.86
C GLY A 29 -16.51 31.10 41.09
N GLY A 30 -17.65 31.45 41.68
CA GLY A 30 -18.85 31.94 40.95
C GLY A 30 -19.26 33.42 41.11
N LEU A 31 -20.34 33.73 40.37
CA LEU A 31 -21.39 34.79 40.42
C LEU A 31 -21.05 36.28 40.70
N SER A 32 -21.44 37.15 39.75
CA SER A 32 -22.41 38.25 39.98
C SER A 32 -22.98 38.79 38.65
N MET A 33 -24.26 39.20 38.69
CA MET A 33 -25.09 39.70 37.58
C MET A 33 -24.81 41.17 37.20
N HIS A 34 -24.94 41.49 35.91
CA HIS A 34 -25.42 42.76 35.37
C HIS A 34 -25.96 42.53 33.93
N GLU A 35 -27.21 42.92 33.67
CA GLU A 35 -27.83 43.08 32.34
C GLU A 35 -28.18 44.57 32.13
N PRO A 36 -28.54 45.04 30.92
CA PRO A 36 -28.17 44.61 29.57
C PRO A 36 -27.70 45.80 28.70
N TRP A 37 -26.92 45.56 27.65
CA TRP A 37 -26.76 46.53 26.54
C TRP A 37 -26.95 45.80 25.23
N GLN A 38 -27.98 46.20 24.48
CA GLN A 38 -28.26 45.76 23.13
C GLN A 38 -27.27 46.45 22.18
N GLY A 39 -26.52 45.65 21.43
CA GLY A 39 -25.63 46.07 20.37
C GLY A 39 -25.70 45.03 19.26
N GLU A 40 -26.11 45.49 18.09
CA GLU A 40 -26.60 44.74 16.94
C GLU A 40 -25.68 43.64 16.38
N ASP A 41 -26.37 42.66 15.79
CA ASP A 41 -25.86 41.56 15.01
C ASP A 41 -24.87 41.99 13.92
N ALA A 42 -23.67 41.41 13.95
CA ALA A 42 -22.84 41.20 12.75
C ALA A 42 -21.94 39.96 12.90
N ALA A 43 -22.53 38.81 13.23
CA ALA A 43 -21.85 37.53 13.09
C ALA A 43 -22.05 37.01 11.66
N HIS A 44 -21.09 37.28 10.77
CA HIS A 44 -20.99 36.59 9.49
C HIS A 44 -20.89 35.08 9.71
N GLY A 45 -22.00 34.39 9.45
CA GLY A 45 -22.13 32.94 9.55
C GLY A 45 -21.07 32.24 8.70
N THR A 46 -20.11 31.61 9.38
CA THR A 46 -19.21 30.65 8.73
C THR A 46 -20.06 29.43 8.37
N SER A 47 -20.49 29.40 7.12
CA SER A 47 -21.33 28.42 6.42
C SER A 47 -21.61 27.11 7.18
N SER A 48 -22.86 26.92 7.60
CA SER A 48 -23.47 25.68 8.09
C SER A 48 -23.04 24.42 7.32
N ARG A 49 -22.69 24.57 6.04
CA ARG A 49 -22.19 23.51 5.17
C ARG A 49 -20.80 23.00 5.55
N VAL A 50 -19.90 23.86 6.03
CA VAL A 50 -18.54 23.47 6.45
C VAL A 50 -18.61 22.70 7.77
N HIS A 51 -19.46 23.15 8.70
CA HIS A 51 -19.71 22.46 9.97
C HIS A 51 -20.35 21.08 9.75
N ALA A 52 -21.33 20.97 8.84
CA ALA A 52 -21.93 19.70 8.45
C ALA A 52 -20.93 18.73 7.79
N VAL A 53 -19.99 19.24 6.99
CA VAL A 53 -18.92 18.42 6.39
C VAL A 53 -17.90 17.96 7.43
N LEU A 54 -17.56 18.80 8.41
CA LEU A 54 -16.66 18.46 9.51
C LEU A 54 -17.26 17.38 10.43
N HIS A 55 -18.52 17.53 10.83
CA HIS A 55 -19.23 16.52 11.62
C HIS A 55 -19.33 15.19 10.90
N ARG A 56 -19.63 15.21 9.59
CA ARG A 56 -19.63 14.00 8.76
C ARG A 56 -18.24 13.35 8.73
N ARG A 57 -17.16 14.13 8.56
CA ARG A 57 -15.79 13.59 8.56
C ARG A 57 -15.35 13.01 9.91
N LEU A 58 -15.81 13.59 11.02
CA LEU A 58 -15.56 13.08 12.37
C LEU A 58 -16.36 11.81 12.67
N GLN A 59 -17.62 11.75 12.23
CA GLN A 59 -18.45 10.53 12.31
C GLN A 59 -17.85 9.40 11.47
N GLU A 60 -17.46 9.70 10.23
CA GLU A 60 -16.77 8.73 9.38
C GLU A 60 -15.40 8.31 9.97
N ALA A 61 -14.69 9.19 10.68
CA ALA A 61 -13.44 8.84 11.36
C ALA A 61 -13.69 7.92 12.58
N ALA A 62 -14.72 8.19 13.37
CA ALA A 62 -15.11 7.35 14.51
C ALA A 62 -15.68 5.99 14.05
N GLU A 63 -16.45 5.95 12.98
CA GLU A 63 -16.94 4.72 12.35
C GLU A 63 -15.78 3.90 11.76
N ARG A 64 -14.74 4.55 11.23
CA ARG A 64 -13.50 3.89 10.80
C ARG A 64 -12.72 3.31 11.97
N GLU A 65 -12.62 4.02 13.10
CA GLU A 65 -11.97 3.51 14.31
C GLU A 65 -12.73 2.31 14.89
N ASN A 66 -14.07 2.37 14.93
CA ASN A 66 -14.91 1.25 15.37
C ASN A 66 -14.85 0.05 14.41
N SER A 67 -14.83 0.29 13.09
CA SER A 67 -14.69 -0.77 12.09
C SER A 67 -13.30 -1.42 12.15
N LYS A 68 -12.26 -0.64 12.44
CA LYS A 68 -10.90 -1.11 12.71
C LYS A 68 -10.85 -1.97 13.97
N ASN A 69 -11.51 -1.55 15.05
CA ASN A 69 -11.59 -2.34 16.29
C ASN A 69 -12.39 -3.64 16.10
N ALA A 70 -13.47 -3.62 15.32
CA ALA A 70 -14.28 -4.80 15.03
C ALA A 70 -13.55 -5.80 14.10
N MET A 71 -12.85 -5.33 13.06
CA MET A 71 -12.00 -6.20 12.23
C MET A 71 -10.80 -6.74 13.01
N GLN A 72 -10.23 -5.96 13.93
CA GLN A 72 -9.16 -6.41 14.82
C GLN A 72 -9.62 -7.47 15.84
N ALA A 73 -10.85 -7.36 16.35
CA ALA A 73 -11.43 -8.37 17.26
C ALA A 73 -11.71 -9.71 16.54
N GLU A 74 -12.07 -9.67 15.26
CA GLU A 74 -12.31 -10.88 14.45
C GLU A 74 -11.01 -11.56 14.02
N VAL A 75 -9.96 -10.78 13.70
CA VAL A 75 -8.61 -11.30 13.37
C VAL A 75 -7.89 -11.84 14.61
N GLY A 76 -8.07 -11.21 15.78
CA GLY A 76 -7.44 -11.64 17.05
C GLY A 76 -7.93 -12.97 17.62
N ARG A 77 -8.93 -13.62 17.02
CA ARG A 77 -9.46 -14.92 17.51
C ARG A 77 -8.80 -16.16 16.91
N GLN A 78 -7.89 -16.05 15.93
CA GLN A 78 -7.41 -17.24 15.19
C GLN A 78 -5.90 -17.51 15.16
N THR A 79 -5.02 -16.69 15.74
CA THR A 79 -3.57 -16.96 15.72
C THR A 79 -3.06 -17.41 17.09
N SER A 80 -2.82 -18.71 17.26
CA SER A 80 -1.87 -19.21 18.26
C SER A 80 -0.46 -18.85 17.80
N GLU A 81 0.22 -17.94 18.49
CA GLU A 81 1.56 -17.43 18.14
C GLU A 81 2.64 -18.52 18.23
N ALA A 82 2.99 -19.14 17.10
CA ALA A 82 4.32 -19.70 16.91
C ALA A 82 5.28 -18.60 16.43
N ALA A 83 6.55 -18.68 16.81
CA ALA A 83 7.57 -17.71 16.40
C ALA A 83 7.74 -17.69 14.86
N PRO A 84 8.02 -16.54 14.23
CA PRO A 84 8.15 -16.41 12.76
C PRO A 84 9.07 -17.44 12.09
N SER A 85 10.07 -17.94 12.81
CA SER A 85 11.05 -18.93 12.35
C SER A 85 10.50 -20.35 12.13
N GLN A 86 9.27 -20.64 12.58
CA GLN A 86 8.66 -21.96 12.47
C GLN A 86 7.74 -22.10 11.25
N TYR A 87 7.40 -21.01 10.59
CA TYR A 87 6.57 -21.03 9.39
C TYR A 87 7.40 -21.34 8.15
N GLN A 88 6.76 -21.94 7.16
CA GLN A 88 7.29 -22.12 5.81
C GLN A 88 6.36 -21.39 4.84
N PHE A 89 6.88 -20.96 3.68
CA PHE A 89 5.97 -20.42 2.66
C PHE A 89 4.94 -21.47 2.26
N PRO A 90 3.65 -21.09 2.15
CA PRO A 90 2.62 -22.02 1.74
C PRO A 90 2.85 -22.48 0.29
N PHE A 91 2.48 -23.73 0.02
CA PHE A 91 2.29 -24.18 -1.35
C PHE A 91 1.03 -23.52 -1.93
N LEU A 92 1.18 -22.93 -3.10
CA LEU A 92 0.12 -22.24 -3.82
C LEU A 92 -0.47 -23.14 -4.90
N PRO A 93 -1.69 -22.85 -5.38
CA PRO A 93 -2.23 -23.52 -6.56
C PRO A 93 -1.29 -23.41 -7.77
N VAL A 94 -1.35 -24.40 -8.66
CA VAL A 94 -0.51 -24.46 -9.86
C VAL A 94 -0.64 -23.17 -10.69
N MET A 95 0.51 -22.58 -11.05
CA MET A 95 0.62 -21.31 -11.79
C MET A 95 0.04 -20.07 -11.08
N ALA A 96 -0.36 -20.18 -9.80
CA ALA A 96 -0.70 -19.02 -9.00
C ALA A 96 0.55 -18.42 -8.35
N SER A 97 0.50 -17.12 -8.12
CA SER A 97 1.24 -16.47 -7.03
C SER A 97 0.22 -15.92 -6.04
N ALA A 98 0.69 -15.24 -4.99
CA ALA A 98 -0.18 -14.69 -3.98
C ALA A 98 0.30 -13.33 -3.49
N MET A 99 -0.64 -12.55 -2.96
CA MET A 99 -0.34 -11.37 -2.16
C MET A 99 -1.31 -11.32 -0.97
N PRO A 100 -0.90 -10.81 0.20
CA PRO A 100 -1.82 -10.60 1.31
C PRO A 100 -2.99 -9.73 0.85
N THR A 101 -4.23 -10.13 1.18
CA THR A 101 -5.45 -9.44 0.70
C THR A 101 -5.45 -7.96 1.09
N GLN A 102 -4.88 -7.63 2.24
CA GLN A 102 -4.75 -6.24 2.70
C GLN A 102 -3.87 -5.39 1.77
N TRP A 103 -2.81 -5.96 1.20
CA TRP A 103 -1.86 -5.24 0.33
C TRP A 103 -2.38 -5.06 -1.10
N THR A 104 -3.35 -5.86 -1.53
CA THR A 104 -3.98 -5.73 -2.86
C THR A 104 -4.66 -4.38 -3.10
N ARG A 105 -4.92 -3.63 -2.01
CA ARG A 105 -5.67 -2.39 -2.00
C ARG A 105 -4.83 -1.22 -1.48
N THR A 106 -3.51 -1.29 -1.68
CA THR A 106 -2.56 -0.23 -1.34
C THR A 106 -1.75 0.16 -2.59
N SER A 107 -1.00 1.25 -2.48
CA SER A 107 -0.04 1.71 -3.47
C SER A 107 1.36 1.10 -3.28
N LEU A 108 1.48 0.00 -2.52
CA LEU A 108 2.76 -0.69 -2.27
C LEU A 108 3.52 -0.98 -3.55
N PHE A 109 2.80 -1.50 -4.54
CA PHE A 109 3.28 -1.53 -5.91
C PHE A 109 2.40 -0.62 -6.76
N SER A 110 2.98 0.44 -7.30
CA SER A 110 2.25 1.53 -7.96
C SER A 110 2.29 1.45 -9.49
N ASN A 111 1.24 1.95 -10.13
CA ASN A 111 1.20 2.25 -11.57
C ASN A 111 1.96 3.56 -11.85
N LEU A 112 3.30 3.48 -11.80
CA LEU A 112 4.21 4.59 -12.06
C LEU A 112 4.59 4.68 -13.53
N LYS A 113 4.76 5.90 -14.04
CA LYS A 113 5.42 6.09 -15.34
C LYS A 113 6.94 6.10 -15.18
N LYS A 114 7.64 5.84 -16.28
CA LYS A 114 9.10 5.94 -16.33
C LYS A 114 9.54 7.32 -15.86
N GLY A 115 10.47 7.35 -14.90
CA GLY A 115 11.03 8.59 -14.32
C GLY A 115 10.22 9.20 -13.17
N GLU A 116 9.05 8.65 -12.81
CA GLU A 116 8.26 9.16 -11.67
C GLU A 116 8.67 8.55 -10.32
N ARG A 117 9.51 7.50 -10.31
CA ARG A 117 9.94 6.81 -9.08
C ARG A 117 10.63 7.80 -8.13
N ARG A 118 10.19 7.81 -6.86
CA ARG A 118 10.80 8.60 -5.78
C ARG A 118 11.41 7.68 -4.73
N THR A 119 12.24 8.24 -3.87
CA THR A 119 12.66 7.60 -2.61
C THR A 119 11.77 8.08 -1.48
N LEU A 120 11.18 7.13 -0.77
CA LEU A 120 10.30 7.37 0.37
C LEU A 120 11.07 7.27 1.68
N LYS A 121 10.67 8.08 2.66
CA LYS A 121 11.16 8.02 4.04
C LYS A 121 9.98 7.91 4.99
N ASN A 122 9.74 6.70 5.48
CA ASN A 122 8.65 6.35 6.39
C ASN A 122 7.29 6.93 5.96
N GLN A 123 6.99 6.86 4.67
CA GLN A 123 5.78 7.43 4.10
C GLN A 123 4.63 6.43 4.19
N VAL A 124 3.46 6.91 4.65
CA VAL A 124 2.20 6.16 4.56
C VAL A 124 1.82 6.02 3.10
N LEU A 125 1.58 4.77 2.69
CA LEU A 125 1.15 4.44 1.34
C LEU A 125 -0.36 4.66 1.21
N GLU A 126 -0.78 5.05 0.02
CA GLU A 126 -2.20 5.22 -0.28
C GLU A 126 -2.89 3.86 -0.26
N GLY A 127 -4.07 3.77 0.34
CA GLY A 127 -4.79 2.50 0.42
C GLY A 127 -6.05 2.61 1.27
N ARG A 128 -6.65 1.46 1.59
CA ARG A 128 -7.77 1.41 2.52
C ARG A 128 -7.31 1.78 3.94
N SER A 129 -8.19 2.45 4.68
CA SER A 129 -7.94 2.87 6.06
C SER A 129 -7.74 1.72 7.05
N ASP A 130 -8.17 0.50 6.70
CA ASP A 130 -7.98 -0.72 7.50
C ASP A 130 -6.59 -1.35 7.30
N CYS A 131 -5.77 -0.82 6.39
CA CYS A 131 -4.43 -1.31 6.07
C CYS A 131 -3.44 -0.13 5.99
N LEU A 132 -2.82 0.21 7.13
CA LEU A 132 -1.82 1.27 7.20
C LEU A 132 -0.42 0.70 6.94
N VAL A 133 0.00 0.71 5.69
CA VAL A 133 1.37 0.33 5.30
C VAL A 133 2.21 1.60 5.18
N ARG A 134 3.39 1.62 5.81
CA ARG A 134 4.41 2.63 5.54
C ARG A 134 5.61 2.01 4.87
N MET A 135 6.34 2.80 4.09
CA MET A 135 7.55 2.35 3.41
C MET A 135 8.67 3.38 3.48
N SER A 136 9.90 2.87 3.59
CA SER A 136 11.14 3.59 3.30
C SER A 136 11.91 2.85 2.21
N GLY A 137 12.52 3.58 1.28
CA GLY A 137 13.20 3.02 0.11
C GLY A 137 12.66 3.59 -1.20
N GLU A 138 13.16 3.13 -2.33
CA GLU A 138 12.61 3.51 -3.63
C GLU A 138 11.19 2.97 -3.83
N GLU A 139 10.33 3.76 -4.49
CA GLU A 139 8.97 3.33 -4.83
C GLU A 139 8.99 2.10 -5.74
N LEU A 140 8.16 1.11 -5.40
CA LEU A 140 7.99 -0.11 -6.16
C LEU A 140 6.90 0.08 -7.21
N ASP A 141 7.17 -0.36 -8.44
CA ASP A 141 6.22 -0.31 -9.54
C ASP A 141 5.62 -1.70 -9.85
N MET A 142 4.84 -1.80 -10.91
CA MET A 142 4.24 -3.07 -11.35
C MET A 142 5.23 -4.08 -11.91
N TYR A 143 6.40 -3.64 -12.39
CA TYR A 143 7.48 -4.55 -12.75
C TYR A 143 8.10 -5.15 -11.48
N ASP A 144 8.31 -4.32 -10.45
CA ASP A 144 8.74 -4.79 -9.12
C ASP A 144 7.71 -5.77 -8.51
N ASN A 145 6.42 -5.57 -8.76
CA ASN A 145 5.39 -6.53 -8.37
C ASN A 145 5.47 -7.87 -9.12
N ASP A 146 5.73 -7.84 -10.43
CA ASP A 146 5.90 -9.08 -11.22
C ASP A 146 7.09 -9.90 -10.68
N VAL A 147 8.19 -9.20 -10.37
CA VAL A 147 9.38 -9.81 -9.76
C VAL A 147 9.03 -10.39 -8.39
N PHE A 148 8.39 -9.62 -7.51
CA PHE A 148 7.99 -10.10 -6.19
C PHE A 148 7.04 -11.31 -6.25
N LEU A 149 6.02 -11.28 -7.11
CA LEU A 149 5.10 -12.40 -7.27
C LEU A 149 5.84 -13.66 -7.74
N HIS A 150 6.83 -13.54 -8.61
CA HIS A 150 7.63 -14.71 -8.99
C HIS A 150 8.60 -15.16 -7.89
N THR A 151 9.14 -14.26 -7.07
CA THR A 151 9.92 -14.67 -5.89
C THR A 151 9.10 -15.49 -4.90
N ILE A 152 7.82 -15.15 -4.73
CA ILE A 152 6.89 -15.96 -3.92
C ILE A 152 6.73 -17.37 -4.50
N GLN A 153 6.61 -17.50 -5.82
CA GLN A 153 6.49 -18.82 -6.47
C GLN A 153 7.74 -19.68 -6.26
N LEU A 154 8.92 -19.07 -6.36
CA LEU A 154 10.19 -19.76 -6.15
C LEU A 154 10.42 -20.15 -4.68
N ALA A 155 9.89 -19.35 -3.73
CA ALA A 155 10.08 -19.56 -2.31
C ALA A 155 9.06 -20.53 -1.68
N GLN A 156 8.11 -21.11 -2.43
CA GLN A 156 7.13 -22.06 -1.89
C GLN A 156 7.82 -23.23 -1.16
N GLY A 157 7.41 -23.49 0.08
CA GLY A 157 7.99 -24.51 0.95
C GLY A 157 9.32 -24.11 1.61
N ALA A 158 9.88 -22.94 1.30
CA ALA A 158 11.13 -22.48 1.94
C ALA A 158 10.87 -21.95 3.35
N PHE A 159 11.85 -22.18 4.24
CA PHE A 159 11.88 -21.60 5.58
C PHE A 159 12.52 -20.19 5.58
N PRO A 160 12.29 -19.39 6.65
CA PRO A 160 12.99 -18.14 6.86
C PRO A 160 14.51 -18.30 6.79
N GLY A 161 15.17 -17.44 6.00
CA GLY A 161 16.62 -17.49 5.80
C GLY A 161 17.12 -18.61 4.87
N GLU A 162 16.24 -19.48 4.36
CA GLU A 162 16.61 -20.47 3.35
C GLU A 162 16.91 -19.80 2.00
N ARG A 163 17.96 -20.28 1.34
CA ARG A 163 18.41 -19.74 0.04
C ARG A 163 17.64 -20.38 -1.09
N VAL A 164 16.93 -19.55 -1.83
CA VAL A 164 16.24 -19.93 -3.06
C VAL A 164 17.09 -19.51 -4.25
N TYR A 165 17.67 -20.50 -4.92
CA TYR A 165 18.52 -20.28 -6.10
C TYR A 165 17.68 -20.17 -7.37
N PHE A 166 18.09 -19.29 -8.29
CA PHE A 166 17.44 -19.16 -9.59
C PHE A 166 18.41 -18.69 -10.68
N GLU A 167 18.03 -18.95 -11.92
CA GLU A 167 18.72 -18.49 -13.11
C GLU A 167 17.95 -17.31 -13.71
N ARG A 168 18.64 -16.21 -14.03
CA ARG A 168 17.99 -14.95 -14.41
C ARG A 168 17.21 -15.04 -15.72
N SER A 169 17.69 -15.78 -16.71
CA SER A 169 16.99 -15.93 -18.00
C SER A 169 15.66 -16.68 -17.82
N SER A 170 15.65 -17.68 -16.94
CA SER A 170 14.46 -18.45 -16.55
C SER A 170 13.50 -17.58 -15.75
N PHE A 171 14.02 -16.76 -14.84
CA PHE A 171 13.23 -15.75 -14.12
C PHE A 171 12.56 -14.78 -15.09
N LEU A 172 13.32 -14.20 -16.04
CA LEU A 172 12.78 -13.29 -17.06
C LEU A 172 11.69 -13.97 -17.91
N ARG A 173 11.89 -15.23 -18.31
CA ARG A 173 10.86 -16.00 -19.02
C ARG A 173 9.58 -16.14 -18.18
N ALA A 174 9.72 -16.48 -16.91
CA ALA A 174 8.59 -16.67 -16.00
C ALA A 174 7.79 -15.38 -15.75
N ILE A 175 8.44 -14.20 -15.75
CA ILE A 175 7.76 -12.91 -15.68
C ILE A 175 7.41 -12.31 -17.06
N GLY A 176 7.34 -13.15 -18.10
CA GLY A 176 6.82 -12.75 -19.41
C GLY A 176 7.77 -11.87 -20.21
N ARG A 177 9.07 -11.90 -19.88
CA ARG A 177 10.16 -11.18 -20.57
C ARG A 177 11.09 -12.12 -21.34
N GLY A 178 10.63 -13.35 -21.60
CA GLY A 178 11.43 -14.36 -22.30
C GLY A 178 11.82 -14.01 -23.74
N SER A 179 11.06 -13.12 -24.39
CA SER A 179 11.37 -12.63 -25.74
C SER A 179 12.45 -11.54 -25.78
N ASP A 180 12.82 -10.97 -24.63
CA ASP A 180 13.85 -9.93 -24.50
C ASP A 180 14.83 -10.31 -23.38
N LEU A 181 15.86 -11.06 -23.76
CA LEU A 181 16.98 -11.43 -22.90
C LEU A 181 18.20 -10.52 -23.14
N SER A 182 17.96 -9.22 -23.32
CA SER A 182 19.01 -8.22 -23.47
C SER A 182 19.69 -7.88 -22.14
N SER A 183 20.89 -7.30 -22.22
CA SER A 183 21.62 -6.76 -21.04
C SER A 183 20.79 -5.76 -20.25
N GLU A 184 19.95 -4.97 -20.93
CA GLU A 184 19.03 -4.02 -20.31
C GLU A 184 17.95 -4.73 -19.49
N SER A 185 17.35 -5.80 -20.01
CA SER A 185 16.37 -6.60 -19.27
C SER A 185 16.97 -7.28 -18.05
N TYR A 186 18.20 -7.79 -18.15
CA TYR A 186 18.93 -8.32 -16.99
C TYR A 186 19.26 -7.24 -15.95
N ARG A 187 19.66 -6.04 -16.38
CA ARG A 187 19.91 -4.90 -15.49
C ARG A 187 18.64 -4.50 -14.75
N ARG A 188 17.52 -4.38 -15.46
CA ARG A 188 16.22 -4.02 -14.85
C ARG A 188 15.75 -5.04 -13.81
N LEU A 189 15.96 -6.34 -14.07
CA LEU A 189 15.65 -7.40 -13.10
C LEU A 189 16.53 -7.24 -11.84
N HIS A 190 17.84 -7.03 -12.02
CA HIS A 190 18.76 -6.83 -10.90
C HIS A 190 18.36 -5.62 -10.04
N GLU A 191 18.12 -4.46 -10.67
CA GLU A 191 17.70 -3.25 -9.95
C GLU A 191 16.35 -3.43 -9.24
N SER A 192 15.44 -4.22 -9.81
CA SER A 192 14.18 -4.56 -9.15
C SER A 192 14.40 -5.39 -7.88
N MET A 193 15.27 -6.40 -7.95
CA MET A 193 15.66 -7.20 -6.79
C MET A 193 16.33 -6.34 -5.71
N GLU A 194 17.21 -5.40 -6.10
CA GLU A 194 17.83 -4.46 -5.16
C GLU A 194 16.79 -3.56 -4.48
N ARG A 195 15.80 -3.04 -5.23
CA ARG A 195 14.68 -2.28 -4.64
C ARG A 195 13.87 -3.11 -3.67
N LEU A 196 13.51 -4.35 -4.03
CA LEU A 196 12.78 -5.27 -3.15
C LEU A 196 13.58 -5.65 -1.89
N THR A 197 14.91 -5.69 -2.00
CA THR A 197 15.83 -6.01 -0.88
C THR A 197 16.13 -4.81 0.01
N SER A 198 15.98 -3.58 -0.48
CA SER A 198 16.25 -2.35 0.27
C SER A 198 14.99 -1.65 0.79
N ALA A 199 13.82 -1.94 0.20
CA ALA A 199 12.54 -1.42 0.67
C ALA A 199 12.20 -2.00 2.04
N THR A 200 12.08 -1.11 3.03
CA THR A 200 11.63 -1.45 4.38
C THR A 200 10.15 -1.11 4.51
N ILE A 201 9.35 -2.12 4.82
CA ILE A 201 7.92 -2.01 5.09
C ILE A 201 7.72 -1.91 6.59
N PHE A 202 6.82 -1.03 7.02
CA PHE A 202 6.44 -0.89 8.42
C PHE A 202 4.94 -1.13 8.55
N VAL A 203 4.58 -2.04 9.45
CA VAL A 203 3.19 -2.37 9.79
C VAL A 203 2.98 -2.09 11.27
N GLN A 204 1.80 -1.60 11.63
CA GLN A 204 1.41 -1.38 13.01
C GLN A 204 0.44 -2.47 13.44
N GLY A 205 0.86 -3.33 14.37
CA GLY A 205 0.01 -4.27 15.08
C GLY A 205 -0.58 -3.68 16.36
N GLN A 206 -1.35 -4.50 17.08
CA GLN A 206 -1.95 -4.11 18.37
C GLN A 206 -0.92 -3.96 19.49
N MET A 207 0.12 -4.80 19.48
CA MET A 207 1.15 -4.84 20.53
C MET A 207 2.42 -4.03 20.21
N GLY A 208 2.50 -3.44 19.03
CA GLY A 208 3.70 -2.74 18.58
C GLY A 208 3.72 -2.55 17.08
N GLY A 209 4.74 -1.86 16.59
CA GLY A 209 5.02 -1.75 15.17
C GLY A 209 6.21 -2.62 14.81
N GLU A 210 6.16 -3.25 13.65
CA GLU A 210 7.25 -4.08 13.12
C GLU A 210 7.70 -3.54 11.78
N SER A 211 8.96 -3.81 11.45
CA SER A 211 9.53 -3.48 10.16
C SER A 211 10.23 -4.69 9.57
N PHE A 212 10.03 -4.90 8.28
CA PHE A 212 10.58 -6.05 7.55
C PHE A 212 10.83 -5.65 6.10
N ARG A 213 11.52 -6.51 5.36
CA ARG A 213 11.78 -6.32 3.93
C ARG A 213 11.03 -7.35 3.12
N LEU A 214 10.81 -7.09 1.83
CA LEU A 214 10.16 -8.08 0.96
C LEU A 214 11.11 -9.24 0.64
N ILE A 215 12.40 -8.92 0.49
CA ILE A 215 13.50 -9.88 0.34
C ILE A 215 14.54 -9.51 1.39
N ASP A 216 14.96 -10.46 2.22
CA ASP A 216 15.97 -10.22 3.25
C ASP A 216 17.37 -10.11 2.62
N LYS A 217 17.72 -11.03 1.73
CA LYS A 217 19.04 -11.00 1.08
C LYS A 217 18.94 -11.34 -0.38
N LEU A 218 19.55 -10.51 -1.21
CA LEU A 218 19.89 -10.82 -2.59
C LEU A 218 21.39 -11.14 -2.65
N ARG A 219 21.76 -12.24 -3.31
CA ARG A 219 23.17 -12.55 -3.61
C ARG A 219 23.33 -12.85 -5.09
N TRP A 220 24.44 -12.36 -5.63
CA TRP A 220 24.89 -12.64 -6.99
C TRP A 220 26.38 -12.94 -6.99
N GLY A 221 26.79 -14.00 -7.68
CA GLY A 221 28.18 -14.47 -7.72
C GLY A 221 28.85 -14.31 -9.09
N VAL A 222 30.17 -14.52 -9.10
CA VAL A 222 31.04 -14.43 -10.28
C VAL A 222 30.67 -15.43 -11.39
N SER A 223 29.95 -16.51 -11.04
CA SER A 223 29.42 -17.53 -11.97
C SER A 223 27.99 -17.26 -12.46
N GLY A 224 27.42 -16.08 -12.19
CA GLY A 224 26.04 -15.77 -12.57
C GLY A 224 24.99 -16.47 -11.71
N GLN A 225 25.40 -17.10 -10.60
CA GLN A 225 24.49 -17.66 -9.60
C GLN A 225 23.75 -16.54 -8.87
N TYR A 226 22.43 -16.60 -8.87
CA TYR A 226 21.56 -15.71 -8.13
C TYR A 226 20.80 -16.50 -7.06
N SER A 227 20.66 -15.90 -5.89
CA SER A 227 19.81 -16.45 -4.83
C SER A 227 19.15 -15.33 -4.03
N ILE A 228 17.96 -15.60 -3.53
CA ILE A 228 17.26 -14.77 -2.55
C ILE A 228 17.06 -15.53 -1.24
N GLU A 229 16.97 -14.79 -0.14
CA GLU A 229 16.40 -15.24 1.12
C GLU A 229 15.21 -14.34 1.43
N MET A 230 14.07 -14.92 1.77
CA MET A 230 12.88 -14.16 2.13
C MET A 230 12.94 -13.75 3.61
N ASP A 231 12.41 -12.58 3.93
CA ASP A 231 12.33 -12.09 5.31
C ASP A 231 11.39 -12.98 6.13
N ALA A 232 11.76 -13.28 7.37
CA ALA A 232 11.00 -14.16 8.27
C ALA A 232 9.57 -13.66 8.48
N GLU A 233 9.39 -12.34 8.54
CA GLU A 233 8.07 -11.74 8.71
C GLU A 233 7.21 -11.90 7.45
N ILE A 234 7.81 -11.84 6.26
CA ILE A 234 7.09 -12.16 5.02
C ILE A 234 6.64 -13.62 5.01
N VAL A 235 7.49 -14.55 5.45
CA VAL A 235 7.10 -15.97 5.52
C VAL A 235 5.92 -16.14 6.48
N SER A 236 5.99 -15.53 7.67
CA SER A 236 4.93 -15.53 8.68
C SER A 236 3.62 -14.95 8.13
N ILE A 237 3.67 -13.77 7.51
CA ILE A 237 2.52 -13.12 6.88
C ILE A 237 1.90 -14.07 5.85
N PHE A 238 2.69 -14.65 4.94
CA PHE A 238 2.14 -15.52 3.90
C PHE A 238 1.58 -16.84 4.45
N ALA A 239 2.10 -17.34 5.56
CA ALA A 239 1.60 -18.56 6.21
C ALA A 239 0.29 -18.33 6.99
N ASN A 240 0.10 -17.13 7.57
CA ASN A 240 -0.99 -16.86 8.51
C ASN A 240 -2.07 -15.91 7.99
N GLU A 241 -1.82 -15.16 6.91
CA GLU A 241 -2.78 -14.19 6.38
C GLU A 241 -3.70 -14.75 5.30
N TYR A 242 -4.82 -14.04 5.15
CA TYR A 242 -5.71 -14.24 4.03
C TYR A 242 -5.05 -13.83 2.71
N LEU A 243 -4.64 -14.82 1.92
CA LEU A 243 -4.04 -14.60 0.61
C LEU A 243 -5.10 -14.30 -0.47
N ALA A 244 -4.72 -13.43 -1.40
CA ALA A 244 -5.37 -13.22 -2.68
C ALA A 244 -4.50 -13.89 -3.76
N PHE A 245 -5.03 -14.92 -4.40
CA PHE A 245 -4.31 -15.64 -5.46
C PHE A 245 -4.33 -14.84 -6.76
N ILE A 246 -3.14 -14.69 -7.33
CA ILE A 246 -2.89 -13.99 -8.59
C ILE A 246 -2.60 -15.04 -9.66
N ASP A 247 -3.42 -15.05 -10.71
CA ASP A 247 -3.21 -15.91 -11.87
C ASP A 247 -2.05 -15.35 -12.71
N MET A 248 -0.91 -16.04 -12.70
CA MET A 248 0.28 -15.56 -13.40
C MET A 248 0.17 -15.71 -14.92
N ASP A 249 -0.61 -16.67 -15.42
CA ASP A 249 -0.81 -16.82 -16.86
C ASP A 249 -1.59 -15.62 -17.43
N VAL A 250 -2.67 -15.22 -16.76
CA VAL A 250 -3.39 -13.97 -17.08
C VAL A 250 -2.45 -12.78 -16.93
N ARG A 251 -1.71 -12.71 -15.81
CA ARG A 251 -0.79 -11.62 -15.50
C ARG A 251 0.20 -11.36 -16.64
N MET A 252 0.72 -12.41 -17.27
CA MET A 252 1.69 -12.31 -18.36
C MET A 252 1.08 -11.79 -19.67
N ARG A 253 -0.22 -11.92 -19.86
CA ARG A 253 -0.93 -11.40 -21.03
C ARG A 253 -1.39 -9.95 -20.88
N LEU A 254 -1.52 -9.48 -19.63
CA LEU A 254 -1.76 -8.06 -19.34
C LEU A 254 -0.55 -7.21 -19.73
N LYS A 255 -0.80 -6.18 -20.53
CA LYS A 255 0.24 -5.31 -21.11
C LYS A 255 0.43 -4.06 -20.26
N SER A 256 -0.65 -3.44 -19.81
CA SER A 256 -0.56 -2.19 -19.06
C SER A 256 -0.26 -2.43 -17.57
N PRO A 257 0.61 -1.62 -16.96
CA PRO A 257 0.80 -1.64 -15.51
C PRO A 257 -0.49 -1.38 -14.73
N LEU A 258 -1.43 -0.60 -15.25
CA LEU A 258 -2.71 -0.38 -14.60
C LEU A 258 -3.58 -1.65 -14.60
N ALA A 259 -3.67 -2.39 -15.71
CA ALA A 259 -4.42 -3.66 -15.74
C ALA A 259 -3.84 -4.65 -14.72
N LYS A 260 -2.51 -4.69 -14.65
CA LYS A 260 -1.76 -5.43 -13.65
C LYS A 260 -2.13 -5.02 -12.21
N TYR A 261 -2.11 -3.73 -11.90
CA TYR A 261 -2.54 -3.24 -10.59
C TYR A 261 -3.97 -3.66 -10.27
N LEU A 262 -4.87 -3.50 -11.24
CA LEU A 262 -6.28 -3.86 -11.09
C LEU A 262 -6.47 -5.37 -10.89
N GLN A 263 -5.66 -6.23 -11.51
CA GLN A 263 -5.71 -7.66 -11.26
C GLN A 263 -5.46 -7.97 -9.76
N ASN A 264 -4.46 -7.34 -9.15
CA ASN A 264 -4.19 -7.48 -7.72
C ASN A 264 -5.41 -7.01 -6.91
N TYR A 265 -5.87 -5.79 -7.20
CA TYR A 265 -7.03 -5.20 -6.53
C TYR A 265 -8.26 -6.11 -6.60
N ILE A 266 -8.59 -6.61 -7.78
CA ILE A 266 -9.74 -7.49 -8.02
C ILE A 266 -9.59 -8.82 -7.29
N ALA A 267 -8.39 -9.41 -7.28
CA ALA A 267 -8.11 -10.67 -6.61
C ALA A 267 -8.42 -10.63 -5.10
N GLY A 268 -8.27 -9.47 -4.46
CA GLY A 268 -8.61 -9.24 -3.06
C GLY A 268 -10.10 -9.03 -2.74
N HIS A 269 -10.98 -8.92 -3.75
CA HIS A 269 -12.43 -8.71 -3.54
C HIS A 269 -13.24 -10.00 -3.70
N LYS A 270 -14.48 -10.04 -3.21
CA LYS A 270 -15.35 -11.19 -3.47
C LYS A 270 -15.73 -11.27 -4.95
N VAL A 271 -16.06 -12.46 -5.43
CA VAL A 271 -16.68 -12.66 -6.75
C VAL A 271 -18.04 -11.94 -6.79
N GLY A 272 -18.39 -11.36 -7.93
CA GLY A 272 -19.62 -10.60 -8.12
C GLY A 272 -19.40 -9.11 -8.41
N GLY A 273 -20.46 -8.32 -8.27
CA GLY A 273 -20.45 -6.90 -8.58
C GLY A 273 -19.58 -6.08 -7.63
N HIS A 274 -18.77 -5.19 -8.18
CA HIS A 274 -17.92 -4.27 -7.43
C HIS A 274 -18.02 -2.86 -8.00
N GLY A 275 -17.91 -1.85 -7.13
CA GLY A 275 -17.89 -0.45 -7.52
C GLY A 275 -16.96 0.38 -6.65
N ILE A 276 -16.22 1.31 -7.27
CA ILE A 276 -15.32 2.22 -6.57
C ILE A 276 -15.26 3.57 -7.29
N GLY A 277 -15.04 4.65 -6.52
CA GLY A 277 -14.79 5.97 -7.10
C GLY A 277 -13.51 5.99 -7.92
N CYS A 278 -13.57 6.50 -9.14
CA CYS A 278 -12.44 6.52 -10.08
C CYS A 278 -11.22 7.25 -9.50
N ASP A 279 -11.44 8.38 -8.80
CA ASP A 279 -10.36 9.13 -8.17
C ASP A 279 -9.69 8.35 -7.02
N LYS A 280 -10.48 7.65 -6.22
CA LYS A 280 -9.95 6.77 -5.16
C LYS A 280 -9.10 5.65 -5.75
N LEU A 281 -9.59 5.01 -6.80
CA LEU A 281 -8.84 3.96 -7.51
C LEU A 281 -7.55 4.49 -8.12
N ARG A 282 -7.59 5.71 -8.71
CA ARG A 282 -6.41 6.41 -9.26
C ARG A 282 -5.34 6.68 -8.20
N VAL A 283 -5.77 7.17 -7.03
CA VAL A 283 -4.87 7.46 -5.90
C VAL A 283 -4.26 6.17 -5.35
N TRP A 284 -5.08 5.14 -5.12
CA TRP A 284 -4.60 3.85 -4.60
C TRP A 284 -3.70 3.11 -5.60
N SER A 285 -3.93 3.25 -6.91
CA SER A 285 -3.04 2.73 -7.93
C SER A 285 -1.73 3.50 -8.05
N GLY A 286 -1.51 4.55 -7.25
CA GLY A 286 -0.33 5.41 -7.33
C GLY A 286 -0.25 6.24 -8.61
N SER A 287 -1.34 6.36 -9.36
CA SER A 287 -1.37 7.04 -10.65
C SER A 287 -1.40 8.56 -10.49
N ARG A 288 -0.35 9.23 -11.00
CA ARG A 288 -0.13 10.68 -10.83
C ARG A 288 -0.58 11.54 -12.01
N GLY A 289 -1.07 10.91 -13.08
CA GLY A 289 -1.62 11.62 -14.23
C GLY A 289 -2.90 12.40 -13.90
N ARG A 290 -3.34 13.22 -14.86
CA ARG A 290 -4.61 13.96 -14.75
C ARG A 290 -5.78 12.98 -14.58
N ALA A 291 -6.71 13.29 -13.68
CA ALA A 291 -7.88 12.45 -13.42
C ALA A 291 -8.69 12.17 -14.70
N ARG A 292 -8.85 13.16 -15.58
CA ARG A 292 -9.50 13.00 -16.88
C ARG A 292 -8.81 11.94 -17.76
N ASP A 293 -7.48 11.97 -17.85
CA ASP A 293 -6.73 11.02 -18.68
C ASP A 293 -6.79 9.61 -18.09
N PHE A 294 -6.81 9.51 -16.76
CA PHE A 294 -7.04 8.24 -16.07
C PHE A 294 -8.42 7.67 -16.41
N ASN A 295 -9.49 8.47 -16.21
CA ASN A 295 -10.88 8.03 -16.39
C ASN A 295 -11.24 7.74 -17.86
N CYS A 296 -10.74 8.53 -18.81
CA CYS A 296 -11.14 8.43 -20.21
C CYS A 296 -10.22 7.56 -21.07
N ARG A 297 -9.00 7.25 -20.61
CA ARG A 297 -8.02 6.50 -21.42
C ARG A 297 -7.43 5.32 -20.67
N ALA A 298 -6.74 5.58 -19.55
CA ALA A 298 -5.97 4.54 -18.88
C ALA A 298 -6.87 3.46 -18.26
N LEU A 299 -7.90 3.86 -17.51
CA LEU A 299 -8.80 2.96 -16.83
C LEU A 299 -9.66 2.12 -17.80
N PRO A 300 -10.32 2.70 -18.84
CA PRO A 300 -11.01 1.91 -19.86
C PRO A 300 -10.10 0.89 -20.54
N SER A 301 -8.90 1.29 -20.96
CA SER A 301 -7.94 0.38 -21.59
C SER A 301 -7.59 -0.80 -20.67
N ALA A 302 -7.33 -0.52 -19.39
CA ALA A 302 -6.98 -1.54 -18.42
C ALA A 302 -8.15 -2.49 -18.11
N LEU A 303 -9.38 -1.98 -18.04
CA LEU A 303 -10.59 -2.79 -17.85
C LEU A 303 -10.86 -3.68 -19.07
N SER A 304 -10.69 -3.17 -20.29
CA SER A 304 -10.81 -3.99 -21.51
C SER A 304 -9.78 -5.11 -21.55
N GLU A 305 -8.53 -4.88 -21.13
CA GLU A 305 -7.53 -5.96 -21.01
C GLU A 305 -8.00 -7.06 -20.05
N LEU A 306 -8.53 -6.69 -18.88
CA LEU A 306 -9.02 -7.64 -17.88
C LEU A 306 -10.28 -8.40 -18.32
N GLU A 307 -11.17 -7.72 -19.07
CA GLU A 307 -12.37 -8.33 -19.63
C GLU A 307 -12.03 -9.33 -20.74
N ASN A 308 -11.10 -8.98 -21.63
CA ASN A 308 -10.60 -9.89 -22.67
C ASN A 308 -9.95 -11.15 -22.09
N GLU A 309 -9.34 -11.03 -20.91
CA GLU A 309 -8.74 -12.14 -20.17
C GLU A 309 -9.73 -12.86 -19.24
N GLY A 310 -11.03 -12.51 -19.26
CA GLY A 310 -12.06 -13.17 -18.48
C GLY A 310 -11.94 -12.99 -16.96
N VAL A 311 -11.23 -11.96 -16.51
CA VAL A 311 -11.11 -11.63 -15.07
C VAL A 311 -12.36 -10.89 -14.58
N ILE A 312 -12.93 -10.05 -15.43
CA ILE A 312 -14.13 -9.26 -15.18
C ILE A 312 -15.08 -9.31 -16.39
N ARG A 313 -16.30 -8.81 -16.19
CA ARG A 313 -17.26 -8.48 -17.26
C ARG A 313 -18.12 -7.29 -16.85
N ASP A 314 -18.90 -6.80 -17.80
CA ASP A 314 -19.96 -5.81 -17.59
C ASP A 314 -19.44 -4.53 -16.92
N TRP A 315 -18.21 -4.11 -17.28
CA TRP A 315 -17.63 -2.91 -16.68
C TRP A 315 -18.25 -1.65 -17.28
N SER A 316 -18.38 -0.63 -16.44
CA SER A 316 -18.88 0.69 -16.86
C SER A 316 -18.28 1.78 -16.00
N ILE A 317 -18.16 2.98 -16.59
CA ILE A 317 -17.76 4.19 -15.87
C ILE A 317 -18.93 5.17 -16.02
N GLY A 318 -19.61 5.45 -14.91
CA GLY A 318 -20.75 6.35 -14.86
C GLY A 318 -20.54 7.43 -13.80
N GLY A 319 -20.50 8.70 -14.23
CA GLY A 319 -20.07 9.81 -13.38
C GLY A 319 -18.63 9.58 -12.90
N ASP A 320 -18.44 9.54 -11.58
CA ASP A 320 -17.14 9.32 -10.94
C ASP A 320 -16.97 7.90 -10.37
N ILE A 321 -17.85 6.95 -10.72
CA ILE A 321 -17.80 5.58 -10.21
C ILE A 321 -17.56 4.61 -11.37
N VAL A 322 -16.53 3.77 -11.20
CA VAL A 322 -16.30 2.60 -12.04
C VAL A 322 -16.93 1.37 -11.39
N ARG A 323 -17.58 0.54 -12.20
CA ARG A 323 -18.19 -0.73 -11.79
C ARG A 323 -17.72 -1.85 -12.71
N TRP A 324 -17.71 -3.07 -12.19
CA TRP A 324 -17.50 -4.31 -12.95
C TRP A 324 -18.03 -5.51 -12.16
N THR A 325 -18.19 -6.64 -12.84
CA THR A 325 -18.47 -7.93 -12.18
C THR A 325 -17.22 -8.79 -12.23
N ARG A 326 -16.65 -9.12 -11.06
CA ARG A 326 -15.55 -10.10 -10.97
C ARG A 326 -16.07 -11.50 -11.30
N ILE A 327 -15.39 -12.21 -12.19
CA ILE A 327 -15.69 -13.59 -12.55
C ILE A 327 -14.86 -14.55 -11.69
N PRO A 328 -15.40 -15.71 -11.28
CA PRO A 328 -14.60 -16.74 -10.60
C PRO A 328 -13.61 -17.39 -11.58
N HIS A 329 -12.38 -16.88 -11.64
CA HIS A 329 -11.33 -17.47 -12.47
C HIS A 329 -10.78 -18.75 -11.83
N VAL A 330 -10.67 -19.85 -12.59
CA VAL A 330 -10.38 -21.23 -12.11
C VAL A 330 -9.19 -21.28 -11.15
N ARG A 331 -8.16 -20.46 -11.39
CA ARG A 331 -6.89 -20.45 -10.63
C ARG A 331 -6.75 -19.29 -9.63
N SER A 332 -7.80 -18.47 -9.49
CA SER A 332 -7.89 -17.44 -8.44
C SER A 332 -8.98 -17.74 -7.41
N ARG A 333 -9.57 -18.94 -7.46
CA ARG A 333 -10.54 -19.40 -6.45
C ARG A 333 -9.79 -19.66 -5.14
N ARG A 334 -10.32 -19.12 -4.04
CA ARG A 334 -10.15 -19.78 -2.74
C ARG A 334 -10.87 -21.13 -2.86
N LEU A 335 -10.16 -22.22 -2.61
CA LEU A 335 -10.80 -23.52 -2.40
C LEU A 335 -11.73 -23.44 -1.19
#